data_AF-A0A496L851-F1
#
_entry.id   AF-A0A496L851-F1
#
_cell.length_a   1.000
_cell.length_b   1.000
_cell.length_c   1.000
_cell.angle_alpha   90.00
_cell.angle_beta   90.00
_cell.angle_gamma   90.00
#
_symmetry.space_group_name_H-M   'P 1'
#
loop_
_entity.id
_entity.type
_entity.pdbx_description
1 polymer ?
#
loop_
_entity_poly.entity_id
_entity_poly.type
_entity_poly.pdbx_seq_one_letter_code
_entity_poly.pdbx_strand_id
1 'polypeptide(L)'
;MHNRVDNYLLSERLRKTTQFDFDQKIQMNVQATVGDRVKFGMNYDTESTFDFDKQNIKLGYEGKEDDWLKSIDVGNVSMNLNSALIPGASSLFGIKSNMQFGKLKVSALASQQRSSVQNVSTKGGIQKVKFDIPIDQYDANRHFFLAQYFRDTYDKNMLQLPYITSGITINRIEVWVTNKRAQFEQARNILAFTDLGEVAKKNNNYWTTTSPDPIPTNTSNSLYNEIKSIPNIRDIQQFVQIMDNPPYNGLGIAGGEDFEKVESARKLDPSEYTLNSTLGFVSLHQSLQPDEVLAVAFEYTYGGKVYRVGEFSTDGINAPEALIVKLLKSTLVVSRSNMWNLMMKNVYSLGASSFTKENFKLNVMHKNDSTGVYLNYINAGNIKNRVLLSVMNLDRLDDYNNAHPDGKFDFVE
;
A
#
# COMPACT_ATOMS: atom_id res chain seq x y z
N MET A 1 29.46 -14.44 -24.52
CA MET A 1 28.53 -15.42 -23.90
C MET A 1 27.75 -16.18 -24.98
N HIS A 2 27.64 -17.52 -24.88
CA HIS A 2 26.76 -18.32 -25.75
C HIS A 2 25.61 -18.88 -24.91
N ASN A 3 24.38 -18.60 -25.33
CA ASN A 3 23.19 -19.13 -24.68
C ASN A 3 22.34 -19.90 -25.69
N ARG A 4 21.81 -21.04 -25.25
CA ARG A 4 20.91 -21.88 -26.02
C ARG A 4 19.67 -22.19 -25.20
N VAL A 5 18.51 -21.90 -25.77
CA VAL A 5 17.21 -22.16 -25.15
C VAL A 5 16.44 -23.13 -26.02
N ASP A 6 16.15 -24.32 -25.50
CA ASP A 6 15.37 -25.34 -26.19
C ASP A 6 13.86 -25.10 -25.98
N ASN A 7 13.36 -23.97 -26.49
CA ASN A 7 11.93 -23.65 -26.53
C ASN A 7 11.39 -23.75 -27.96
N TYR A 8 10.50 -24.72 -28.18
CA TYR A 8 9.95 -25.03 -29.51
C TYR A 8 9.07 -23.92 -30.11
N LEU A 9 8.56 -22.99 -29.28
CA LEU A 9 7.80 -21.82 -29.72
C LEU A 9 8.68 -20.72 -30.33
N LEU A 10 9.99 -20.75 -30.06
CA LEU A 10 10.96 -19.86 -30.70
C LEU A 10 11.44 -20.47 -32.02
N SER A 11 11.63 -19.63 -33.05
CA SER A 11 12.33 -20.03 -34.27
C SER A 11 13.73 -20.55 -33.95
N GLU A 12 14.22 -21.57 -34.66
CA GLU A 12 15.53 -22.19 -34.42
C GLU A 12 16.68 -21.18 -34.41
N ARG A 13 16.57 -20.09 -35.20
CA ARG A 13 17.55 -19.00 -35.22
C ARG A 13 17.59 -18.22 -33.89
N LEU A 14 16.46 -18.08 -33.20
CA LEU A 14 16.34 -17.38 -31.92
C LEU A 14 16.66 -18.28 -30.72
N ARG A 15 16.75 -19.61 -30.92
CA ARG A 15 17.13 -20.58 -29.87
C ARG A 15 18.62 -20.55 -29.56
N LYS A 16 19.45 -19.98 -30.43
CA LYS A 16 20.91 -19.86 -30.25
C LYS A 16 21.32 -18.40 -30.38
N THR A 17 21.69 -17.78 -29.27
CA THR A 17 22.19 -16.42 -29.26
C THR A 17 23.64 -16.43 -28.81
N THR A 18 24.53 -15.97 -29.68
CA THR A 18 25.92 -15.71 -29.35
C THR A 18 26.09 -14.20 -29.27
N GLN A 19 26.40 -13.70 -28.08
CA GLN A 19 26.69 -12.29 -27.86
C GLN A 19 28.16 -12.14 -27.48
N PHE A 20 28.83 -11.16 -28.08
CA PHE A 20 30.13 -10.71 -27.60
C PHE A 20 29.91 -10.00 -26.26
N ASP A 21 30.59 -10.50 -25.24
CA ASP A 21 30.46 -10.02 -23.87
C ASP A 21 31.79 -9.39 -23.47
N PHE A 22 31.77 -8.09 -23.18
CA PHE A 22 32.97 -7.31 -22.90
C PHE A 22 32.71 -6.39 -21.71
N ASP A 23 33.26 -6.82 -20.58
CA ASP A 23 33.24 -6.06 -19.34
C ASP A 23 34.57 -5.34 -19.16
N GLN A 24 34.54 -4.00 -19.25
CA GLN A 24 35.73 -3.19 -19.00
C GLN A 24 35.70 -2.67 -17.56
N LYS A 25 36.71 -3.08 -16.78
CA LYS A 25 36.96 -2.54 -15.44
C LYS A 25 38.22 -1.70 -15.48
N ILE A 26 38.07 -0.39 -15.39
CA ILE A 26 39.20 0.54 -15.36
C ILE A 26 39.28 1.13 -13.96
N GLN A 27 40.40 0.88 -13.30
CA GLN A 27 40.80 1.55 -12.07
C GLN A 27 42.16 2.20 -12.32
N MET A 28 42.18 3.53 -12.38
CA MET A 28 43.37 4.29 -12.72
C MET A 28 43.53 5.45 -11.75
N ASN A 29 44.68 5.51 -11.09
CA ASN A 29 45.10 6.63 -10.28
C ASN A 29 46.41 7.19 -10.85
N VAL A 30 46.40 8.45 -11.29
CA VAL A 30 47.56 9.14 -11.85
C VAL A 30 47.82 10.38 -11.01
N GLN A 31 49.06 10.54 -10.59
CA GLN A 31 49.55 11.73 -9.93
C GLN A 31 50.84 12.14 -10.63
N ALA A 32 50.88 13.37 -11.11
CA ALA A 32 52.04 13.93 -11.79
C ALA A 32 52.28 15.35 -11.31
N THR A 33 53.55 15.71 -11.16
CA THR A 33 53.96 17.06 -10.81
C THR A 33 54.98 17.53 -11.83
N VAL A 34 54.78 18.73 -12.37
CA VAL A 34 55.72 19.37 -13.31
C VAL A 34 56.35 20.57 -12.62
N GLY A 35 57.63 20.42 -12.24
CA GLY A 35 58.34 21.38 -11.40
C GLY A 35 57.67 21.54 -10.03
N ASP A 36 57.71 22.76 -9.48
CA ASP A 36 57.14 23.04 -8.15
C ASP A 36 55.73 23.65 -8.21
N ARG A 37 55.22 23.91 -9.43
CA ARG A 37 54.05 24.78 -9.63
C ARG A 37 52.84 24.09 -10.23
N VAL A 38 53.00 22.97 -10.95
CA VAL A 38 51.87 22.31 -11.61
C VAL A 38 51.70 20.90 -11.06
N LYS A 39 50.48 20.59 -10.59
CA LYS A 39 50.07 19.29 -10.04
C LYS A 39 48.89 18.78 -10.85
N PHE A 40 48.99 17.56 -11.36
CA PHE A 40 47.91 16.87 -12.04
C PHE A 40 47.55 15.61 -11.26
N GLY A 41 46.28 15.47 -10.92
CA GLY A 41 45.69 14.28 -10.32
C GLY A 41 44.53 13.80 -11.16
N MET A 42 44.50 12.50 -11.46
CA MET A 42 43.37 11.85 -12.11
C MET A 42 43.06 10.53 -11.40
N ASN A 43 41.81 10.36 -11.00
CA ASN A 43 41.26 9.11 -10.53
C ASN A 43 40.09 8.72 -11.44
N TYR A 44 40.17 7.54 -12.04
CA TYR A 44 39.14 7.00 -12.91
C TYR A 44 38.80 5.58 -12.46
N ASP A 45 37.58 5.38 -11.98
CA ASP A 45 37.10 4.10 -11.49
C ASP A 45 35.71 3.80 -12.06
N THR A 46 35.62 2.81 -12.95
CA THR A 46 34.34 2.41 -13.56
C THR A 46 33.41 1.70 -12.59
N GLU A 47 33.90 1.21 -11.45
CA GLU A 47 33.12 0.49 -10.45
C GLU A 47 32.60 1.38 -9.31
N SER A 48 32.93 2.68 -9.30
CA SER A 48 32.45 3.58 -8.26
C SER A 48 30.93 3.84 -8.34
N THR A 49 30.25 3.77 -7.20
CA THR A 49 28.80 3.98 -7.08
C THR A 49 28.39 5.42 -7.39
N PHE A 50 29.25 6.40 -7.11
CA PHE A 50 28.95 7.82 -7.28
C PHE A 50 29.68 8.40 -8.50
N ASP A 51 28.95 9.11 -9.37
CA ASP A 51 29.52 9.70 -10.60
C ASP A 51 30.66 10.70 -10.35
N PHE A 52 30.68 11.36 -9.19
CA PHE A 52 31.78 12.29 -8.84
C PHE A 52 33.10 11.57 -8.53
N ASP A 53 33.04 10.31 -8.07
CA ASP A 53 34.20 9.48 -7.76
C ASP A 53 34.66 8.67 -8.98
N LYS A 54 33.75 8.39 -9.92
CA LYS A 54 34.09 7.70 -11.19
C LYS A 54 35.12 8.45 -12.01
N GLN A 55 35.07 9.78 -12.00
CA GLN A 55 35.92 10.64 -12.83
C GLN A 55 36.33 11.87 -12.02
N ASN A 56 37.42 11.76 -11.28
CA ASN A 56 38.01 12.88 -10.57
C ASN A 56 39.26 13.34 -11.33
N ILE A 57 39.21 14.52 -11.92
CA ILE A 57 40.34 15.13 -12.63
C ILE A 57 40.61 16.47 -11.97
N LYS A 58 41.86 16.70 -11.57
CA LYS A 58 42.27 17.97 -10.99
C LYS A 58 43.63 18.39 -11.55
N LEU A 59 43.65 19.53 -12.23
CA LEU A 59 44.87 20.22 -12.63
C LEU A 59 45.02 21.47 -11.76
N GLY A 60 46.02 21.49 -10.90
CA GLY A 60 46.35 22.59 -10.01
C GLY A 60 47.61 23.33 -10.45
N TYR A 61 47.56 24.65 -10.41
CA TYR A 61 48.72 25.54 -10.41
C TYR A 61 48.86 26.16 -9.03
N GLU A 62 50.06 26.19 -8.46
CA GLU A 62 50.40 26.88 -7.22
C GLU A 62 51.46 27.96 -7.48
N GLY A 63 51.13 29.19 -7.12
CA GLY A 63 52.05 30.33 -7.15
C GLY A 63 53.00 30.33 -5.95
N LYS A 64 54.12 31.05 -6.07
CA LYS A 64 55.05 31.28 -4.96
C LYS A 64 54.47 32.29 -3.96
N GLU A 65 55.16 32.44 -2.82
CA GLU A 65 54.73 33.31 -1.72
C GLU A 65 54.51 34.78 -2.14
N ASP A 66 55.31 35.28 -3.08
CA ASP A 66 55.22 36.65 -3.58
C ASP A 66 54.24 36.82 -4.77
N ASP A 67 53.69 35.73 -5.31
CA ASP A 67 52.80 35.79 -6.48
C ASP A 67 51.39 36.28 -6.07
N TRP A 68 50.81 37.22 -6.82
CA TRP A 68 49.42 37.67 -6.62
C TRP A 68 48.41 36.56 -6.90
N LEU A 69 48.75 35.64 -7.81
CA LEU A 69 47.97 34.45 -8.13
C LEU A 69 48.46 33.30 -7.25
N LYS A 70 47.62 32.88 -6.29
CA LYS A 70 47.96 31.82 -5.33
C LYS A 70 47.69 30.44 -5.87
N SER A 71 46.54 30.22 -6.48
CA SER A 71 46.30 28.96 -7.19
C SER A 71 45.27 29.06 -8.30
N ILE A 72 45.37 28.15 -9.26
CA ILE A 72 44.32 27.85 -10.25
C ILE A 72 44.07 26.35 -10.20
N ASP A 73 42.84 25.93 -9.90
CA ASP A 73 42.41 24.54 -9.99
C ASP A 73 41.42 24.39 -11.15
N VAL A 74 41.61 23.37 -11.98
CA VAL A 74 40.72 23.02 -13.11
C VAL A 74 40.26 21.57 -12.96
N GLY A 75 38.96 21.32 -13.15
CA GLY A 75 38.33 20.02 -13.01
C GLY A 75 37.49 19.96 -11.73
N ASN A 76 37.67 18.92 -10.91
CA ASN A 76 36.93 18.73 -9.66
C ASN A 76 37.41 19.76 -8.61
N VAL A 77 36.55 20.73 -8.32
CA VAL A 77 36.81 21.84 -7.40
C VAL A 77 35.72 21.94 -6.33
N SER A 78 36.06 22.57 -5.21
CA SER A 78 35.14 22.86 -4.12
C SER A 78 35.34 24.28 -3.60
N MET A 79 34.26 24.89 -3.13
CA MET A 79 34.25 26.23 -2.55
C MET A 79 33.61 26.18 -1.17
N ASN A 80 34.45 26.19 -0.15
CA ASN A 80 34.02 26.29 1.24
C ASN A 80 33.89 27.77 1.60
N LEU A 81 32.70 28.19 1.99
CA LEU A 81 32.40 29.55 2.45
C LEU A 81 32.08 29.51 3.94
N ASN A 82 32.66 30.43 4.71
CA ASN A 82 32.35 30.59 6.13
C ASN A 82 31.12 31.50 6.34
N SER A 83 30.02 31.21 5.62
CA SER A 83 28.76 31.96 5.72
C SER A 83 27.61 31.02 6.05
N ALA A 84 26.81 31.39 7.06
CA ALA A 84 25.59 30.66 7.39
C ALA A 84 24.46 30.91 6.37
N LEU A 85 24.53 31.99 5.59
CA LEU A 85 23.50 32.40 4.64
C LEU A 85 23.75 31.90 3.21
N ILE A 86 25.03 31.69 2.85
CA ILE A 86 25.43 31.21 1.52
C ILE A 86 26.23 29.92 1.74
N PRO A 87 25.59 28.75 1.57
CA PRO A 87 26.30 27.48 1.72
C PRO A 87 27.39 27.38 0.66
N GLY A 88 28.55 26.86 1.07
CA GLY A 88 29.58 26.45 0.12
C GLY A 88 29.09 25.35 -0.82
N ALA A 89 29.73 25.22 -1.97
CA ALA A 89 29.40 24.22 -2.97
C ALA A 89 30.56 23.22 -3.11
N SER A 90 30.25 21.92 -3.04
CA SER A 90 31.19 20.81 -3.17
C SER A 90 30.90 19.97 -4.41
N SER A 91 31.90 19.22 -4.86
CA SER A 91 31.82 18.33 -6.03
C SER A 91 31.40 19.05 -7.32
N LEU A 92 32.08 20.15 -7.62
CA LEU A 92 31.87 20.96 -8.81
C LEU A 92 32.89 20.60 -9.89
N PHE A 93 32.50 20.67 -11.17
CA PHE A 93 33.45 20.56 -12.28
C PHE A 93 33.62 21.92 -12.95
N GLY A 94 34.81 22.52 -12.86
CA GLY A 94 35.04 23.87 -13.35
C GLY A 94 36.44 24.40 -13.10
N ILE A 95 36.55 25.73 -13.11
CA ILE A 95 37.79 26.47 -12.90
C ILE A 95 37.65 27.31 -11.63
N LYS A 96 38.59 27.15 -10.71
CA LYS A 96 38.71 27.93 -9.48
C LYS A 96 40.03 28.69 -9.49
N SER A 97 40.00 29.98 -9.19
CA SER A 97 41.20 30.80 -9.05
C SER A 97 41.21 31.49 -7.68
N ASN A 98 42.35 31.44 -7.01
CA ASN A 98 42.60 32.15 -5.76
C ASN A 98 43.69 33.19 -5.97
N MET A 99 43.37 34.44 -5.66
CA MET A 99 44.25 35.59 -5.78
C MET A 99 44.39 36.28 -4.43
N GLN A 100 45.55 36.85 -4.14
CA GLN A 100 45.79 37.60 -2.93
C GLN A 100 46.51 38.92 -3.25
N PHE A 101 45.86 40.03 -2.95
CA PHE A 101 46.37 41.38 -3.11
C PHE A 101 46.60 41.98 -1.72
N GLY A 102 47.81 41.81 -1.19
CA GLY A 102 48.14 42.18 0.19
C GLY A 102 47.29 41.41 1.20
N LYS A 103 46.36 42.11 1.87
CA LYS A 103 45.42 41.53 2.85
C LYS A 103 44.10 41.06 2.23
N LEU A 104 43.81 41.43 0.99
CA LEU A 104 42.58 41.04 0.28
C LEU A 104 42.78 39.67 -0.38
N LYS A 105 41.94 38.69 -0.04
CA LYS A 105 41.88 37.38 -0.70
C LYS A 105 40.63 37.32 -1.57
N VAL A 106 40.82 37.05 -2.86
CA VAL A 106 39.74 36.93 -3.84
C VAL A 106 39.74 35.50 -4.37
N SER A 107 38.62 34.80 -4.20
CA SER A 107 38.41 33.47 -4.76
C SER A 107 37.30 33.54 -5.80
N ALA A 108 37.59 33.17 -7.04
CA ALA A 108 36.64 33.11 -8.14
C ALA A 108 36.43 31.66 -8.56
N LEU A 109 35.18 31.28 -8.82
CA LEU A 109 34.79 29.94 -9.24
C LEU A 109 33.78 30.04 -10.38
N ALA A 110 34.08 29.37 -11.49
CA ALA A 110 33.15 29.15 -12.59
C ALA A 110 33.04 27.65 -12.82
N SER A 111 31.87 27.07 -12.55
CA SER A 111 31.71 25.62 -12.57
C SER A 111 30.28 25.19 -12.91
N GLN A 112 30.17 23.98 -13.47
CA GLN A 112 28.91 23.28 -13.57
C GLN A 112 28.71 22.44 -12.29
N GLN A 113 27.60 22.69 -11.60
CA GLN A 113 27.21 21.89 -10.45
C GLN A 113 26.63 20.56 -10.93
N ARG A 114 27.21 19.45 -10.46
CA ARG A 114 26.75 18.08 -10.76
C ARG A 114 26.08 17.39 -9.56
N SER A 115 25.89 18.11 -8.46
CA SER A 115 25.33 17.60 -7.20
C SER A 115 24.00 18.27 -6.85
N SER A 116 23.02 17.49 -6.36
CA SER A 116 21.78 18.01 -5.79
C SER A 116 21.90 18.03 -4.27
N VAL A 117 21.73 19.21 -3.66
CA VAL A 117 21.70 19.34 -2.21
C VAL A 117 20.37 18.79 -1.70
N GLN A 118 20.41 17.67 -0.97
CA GLN A 118 19.24 17.18 -0.24
C GLN A 118 19.36 17.58 1.23
N ASN A 119 18.48 18.48 1.67
CA ASN A 119 18.39 18.88 3.07
C ASN A 119 17.55 17.84 3.83
N VAL A 120 18.21 17.02 4.63
CA VAL A 120 17.54 16.08 5.53
C VAL A 120 17.49 16.70 6.93
N SER A 121 16.28 17.02 7.40
CA SER A 121 16.07 17.55 8.75
C SER A 121 15.96 16.39 9.75
N THR A 122 17.08 16.01 10.37
CA THR A 122 17.10 15.08 11.51
C THR A 122 17.07 15.87 12.82
N LYS A 123 16.03 15.65 13.64
CA LYS A 123 16.03 16.09 15.05
C LYS A 123 16.21 14.85 15.92
N GLY A 124 17.36 14.73 16.60
CA GLY A 124 17.60 13.68 17.60
C GLY A 124 17.79 12.26 17.04
N GLY A 125 18.30 12.11 15.81
CA GLY A 125 18.59 10.78 15.21
C GLY A 125 17.37 10.02 14.67
N ILE A 126 16.14 10.53 14.87
CA ILE A 126 14.90 9.94 14.35
C ILE A 126 14.52 10.68 13.05
N GLN A 127 14.38 9.92 11.97
CA GLN A 127 13.93 10.44 10.68
C GLN A 127 12.41 10.65 10.71
N LYS A 128 11.96 11.92 10.75
CA LYS A 128 10.53 12.25 10.61
C LYS A 128 10.19 12.42 9.14
N VAL A 129 9.39 11.51 8.60
CA VAL A 129 8.86 11.62 7.23
C VAL A 129 7.53 12.36 7.30
N LYS A 130 7.40 13.46 6.54
CA LYS A 130 6.12 14.13 6.36
C LYS A 130 5.33 13.35 5.32
N PHE A 131 4.04 13.15 5.57
CA PHE A 131 3.09 12.61 4.61
C PHE A 131 1.97 13.63 4.37
N ASP A 132 1.45 13.64 3.14
CA ASP A 132 0.30 14.42 2.72
C ASP A 132 -0.53 13.51 1.81
N ILE A 133 -1.73 13.15 2.25
CA ILE A 133 -2.59 12.17 1.57
C ILE A 133 -3.96 12.81 1.37
N PRO A 134 -4.41 12.96 0.12
CA PRO A 134 -5.76 13.40 -0.20
C PRO A 134 -6.84 12.47 0.37
N ILE A 135 -8.01 13.03 0.71
CA ILE A 135 -9.12 12.28 1.32
C ILE A 135 -9.71 11.20 0.39
N ASP A 136 -9.54 11.33 -0.92
CA ASP A 136 -9.98 10.36 -1.93
C ASP A 136 -8.96 9.23 -2.15
N GLN A 137 -7.74 9.34 -1.61
CA GLN A 137 -6.67 8.34 -1.72
C GLN A 137 -6.66 7.36 -0.54
N TYR A 138 -7.80 6.74 -0.26
CA TYR A 138 -7.88 5.62 0.67
C TYR A 138 -7.26 4.34 0.06
N ASP A 139 -6.85 3.39 0.91
CA ASP A 139 -6.24 2.11 0.49
C ASP A 139 -7.31 1.14 -0.07
N ALA A 140 -7.55 1.26 -1.38
CA ALA A 140 -8.60 0.52 -2.08
C ALA A 140 -8.26 -0.97 -2.28
N ASN A 141 -9.31 -1.80 -2.39
CA ASN A 141 -9.23 -3.23 -2.68
C ASN A 141 -8.39 -4.07 -1.70
N ARG A 142 -8.20 -3.58 -0.47
CA ARG A 142 -7.38 -4.25 0.55
C ARG A 142 -8.15 -4.62 1.81
N HIS A 143 -9.09 -3.78 2.23
CA HIS A 143 -9.80 -3.88 3.51
C HIS A 143 -11.29 -4.14 3.29
N PHE A 144 -11.81 -5.23 3.87
CA PHE A 144 -13.19 -5.67 3.65
C PHE A 144 -13.86 -6.12 4.95
N PHE A 145 -15.06 -5.61 5.22
CA PHE A 145 -15.96 -6.16 6.23
C PHE A 145 -16.44 -7.55 5.81
N LEU A 146 -16.63 -8.45 6.78
CA LEU A 146 -17.06 -9.82 6.50
C LEU A 146 -18.55 -9.95 6.12
N ALA A 147 -19.38 -8.99 6.53
CA ALA A 147 -20.83 -8.94 6.25
C ALA A 147 -21.36 -7.52 6.51
N GLN A 148 -22.57 -7.20 6.02
CA GLN A 148 -23.16 -5.88 6.23
C GLN A 148 -23.38 -5.57 7.72
N TYR A 149 -23.67 -6.60 8.53
CA TYR A 149 -23.80 -6.47 9.97
C TYR A 149 -22.55 -5.85 10.63
N PHE A 150 -21.36 -6.32 10.25
CA PHE A 150 -20.10 -5.80 10.80
C PHE A 150 -19.86 -4.35 10.39
N ARG A 151 -20.15 -4.03 9.13
CA ARG A 151 -20.09 -2.66 8.62
C ARG A 151 -21.04 -1.73 9.38
N ASP A 152 -22.31 -2.12 9.51
CA ASP A 152 -23.36 -1.27 10.09
C ASP A 152 -23.18 -1.06 11.61
N THR A 153 -22.49 -2.00 12.27
CA THR A 153 -22.19 -1.90 13.71
C THR A 153 -20.81 -1.32 14.00
N TYR A 154 -19.94 -1.15 12.99
CA TYR A 154 -18.56 -0.68 13.15
C TYR A 154 -18.47 0.65 13.92
N ASP A 155 -19.16 1.69 13.44
CA ASP A 155 -19.11 3.03 14.04
C ASP A 155 -19.64 3.01 15.48
N LYS A 156 -20.71 2.24 15.74
CA LYS A 156 -21.29 2.07 17.08
C LYS A 156 -20.31 1.38 18.02
N ASN A 157 -19.64 0.33 17.55
CA ASN A 157 -18.72 -0.46 18.36
C ASN A 157 -17.44 0.31 18.71
N MET A 158 -17.11 1.34 17.92
CA MET A 158 -15.96 2.25 18.13
C MET A 158 -16.31 3.56 18.85
N LEU A 159 -17.52 3.72 19.38
CA LEU A 159 -17.90 4.96 20.08
C LEU A 159 -17.09 5.19 21.36
N GLN A 160 -16.70 4.12 22.05
CA GLN A 160 -16.04 4.17 23.36
C GLN A 160 -14.60 3.68 23.30
N LEU A 161 -13.83 4.12 22.30
CA LEU A 161 -12.38 3.86 22.26
C LEU A 161 -11.74 4.20 23.62
N PRO A 162 -10.76 3.41 24.10
CA PRO A 162 -10.15 2.25 23.44
C PRO A 162 -10.96 0.94 23.57
N TYR A 163 -12.10 0.94 24.26
CA TYR A 163 -12.90 -0.26 24.49
C TYR A 163 -13.88 -0.54 23.33
N ILE A 164 -13.70 -1.68 22.65
CA ILE A 164 -14.58 -2.12 21.57
C ILE A 164 -15.80 -2.84 22.18
N THR A 165 -17.00 -2.37 21.85
CA THR A 165 -18.27 -2.84 22.46
C THR A 165 -19.00 -3.92 21.66
N SER A 166 -18.37 -4.52 20.66
CA SER A 166 -19.04 -5.48 19.75
C SER A 166 -19.52 -6.75 20.44
N GLY A 167 -18.79 -7.26 21.43
CA GLY A 167 -19.05 -8.54 22.10
C GLY A 167 -18.89 -9.77 21.19
N ILE A 168 -18.29 -9.59 20.01
CA ILE A 168 -18.07 -10.63 19.00
C ILE A 168 -16.60 -11.05 19.01
N THR A 169 -16.37 -12.35 18.84
CA THR A 169 -15.05 -12.90 18.59
C THR A 169 -15.12 -13.86 17.41
N ILE A 170 -14.41 -13.54 16.33
CA ILE A 170 -14.26 -14.45 15.19
C ILE A 170 -13.24 -15.53 15.58
N ASN A 171 -13.71 -16.78 15.62
CA ASN A 171 -12.92 -17.93 16.03
C ASN A 171 -12.11 -18.48 14.86
N ARG A 172 -12.70 -18.50 13.65
CA ARG A 172 -12.10 -19.10 12.46
C ARG A 172 -12.53 -18.35 11.20
N ILE A 173 -11.61 -18.20 10.25
CA ILE A 173 -11.86 -17.68 8.91
C ILE A 173 -11.05 -18.46 7.87
N GLU A 174 -11.64 -18.69 6.72
CA GLU A 174 -10.95 -19.09 5.49
C GLU A 174 -11.20 -18.02 4.44
N VAL A 175 -10.12 -17.46 3.89
CA VAL A 175 -10.17 -16.42 2.85
C VAL A 175 -9.73 -17.06 1.54
N TRP A 176 -10.53 -16.86 0.50
CA TRP A 176 -10.34 -17.47 -0.82
C TRP A 176 -10.20 -16.38 -1.88
N VAL A 177 -9.22 -16.56 -2.76
CA VAL A 177 -8.96 -15.65 -3.89
C VAL A 177 -8.81 -16.40 -5.20
N THR A 178 -9.02 -15.71 -6.32
CA THR A 178 -8.76 -16.24 -7.67
C THR A 178 -7.29 -16.68 -7.79
N ASN A 179 -7.07 -17.88 -8.33
CA ASN A 179 -5.73 -18.44 -8.47
C ASN A 179 -5.11 -18.09 -9.83
N LYS A 180 -4.29 -17.03 -9.87
CA LYS A 180 -3.59 -16.63 -11.11
C LYS A 180 -2.23 -17.32 -11.31
N ARG A 181 -1.63 -17.85 -10.26
CA ARG A 181 -0.26 -18.39 -10.28
C ARG A 181 -0.21 -19.90 -10.48
N ALA A 182 -1.34 -20.53 -10.83
CA ALA A 182 -1.48 -21.98 -10.99
C ALA A 182 -0.94 -22.77 -9.78
N GLN A 183 -1.10 -22.23 -8.57
CA GLN A 183 -0.70 -22.91 -7.33
C GLN A 183 -1.89 -23.69 -6.81
N PHE A 184 -1.92 -25.01 -7.04
CA PHE A 184 -3.08 -25.85 -6.74
C PHE A 184 -3.04 -26.49 -5.34
N GLU A 185 -2.05 -26.15 -4.52
CA GLU A 185 -1.99 -26.65 -3.14
C GLU A 185 -3.20 -26.16 -2.34
N GLN A 186 -4.01 -27.11 -1.85
CA GLN A 186 -5.28 -26.85 -1.14
C GLN A 186 -6.31 -26.03 -1.95
N ALA A 187 -6.19 -25.98 -3.28
CA ALA A 187 -7.13 -25.26 -4.12
C ALA A 187 -8.51 -25.95 -4.12
N ARG A 188 -9.58 -25.13 -4.13
CA ARG A 188 -10.96 -25.60 -4.11
C ARG A 188 -11.80 -24.85 -5.13
N ASN A 189 -12.77 -25.54 -5.70
CA ASN A 189 -13.86 -24.89 -6.41
C ASN A 189 -14.74 -24.18 -5.39
N ILE A 190 -15.12 -22.93 -5.66
CA ILE A 190 -15.99 -22.15 -4.78
C ILE A 190 -17.14 -21.51 -5.58
N LEU A 191 -18.30 -21.45 -4.94
CA LEU A 191 -19.48 -20.72 -5.35
C LEU A 191 -19.70 -19.61 -4.32
N ALA A 192 -19.33 -18.39 -4.69
CA ALA A 192 -19.35 -17.26 -3.80
C ALA A 192 -20.64 -16.45 -4.03
N PHE A 193 -21.41 -16.20 -2.98
CA PHE A 193 -22.66 -15.44 -3.06
C PHE A 193 -22.60 -14.15 -2.23
N THR A 194 -23.08 -13.04 -2.80
CA THR A 194 -23.12 -11.72 -2.14
C THR A 194 -24.02 -11.76 -0.90
N ASP A 195 -25.22 -12.32 -1.05
CA ASP A 195 -26.26 -12.29 -0.03
C ASP A 195 -26.14 -13.41 1.01
N LEU A 196 -25.12 -14.26 0.94
CA LEU A 196 -24.93 -15.31 1.95
C LEU A 196 -24.75 -14.69 3.34
N GLY A 197 -25.62 -15.07 4.27
CA GLY A 197 -25.63 -14.55 5.64
C GLY A 197 -26.20 -13.15 5.82
N GLU A 198 -26.77 -12.53 4.78
CA GLU A 198 -27.34 -11.18 4.88
C GLU A 198 -28.82 -11.20 5.28
N VAL A 199 -29.16 -10.46 6.35
CA VAL A 199 -30.52 -10.38 6.89
C VAL A 199 -31.31 -9.26 6.22
N ALA A 200 -30.89 -8.01 6.43
CA ALA A 200 -31.65 -6.83 6.02
C ALA A 200 -31.22 -6.30 4.65
N LYS A 201 -29.92 -6.06 4.46
CA LYS A 201 -29.34 -5.44 3.26
C LYS A 201 -28.90 -6.52 2.26
N LYS A 202 -29.87 -7.05 1.52
CA LYS A 202 -29.65 -8.00 0.42
C LYS A 202 -29.51 -7.26 -0.90
N ASN A 203 -28.71 -7.79 -1.80
CA ASN A 203 -28.53 -7.29 -3.16
C ASN A 203 -29.72 -7.68 -4.04
N ASN A 204 -30.21 -8.92 -3.89
CA ASN A 204 -31.37 -9.44 -4.60
C ASN A 204 -32.59 -9.60 -3.66
N ASN A 205 -33.77 -9.21 -4.15
CA ASN A 205 -35.02 -9.26 -3.39
C ASN A 205 -35.67 -10.66 -3.34
N TYR A 206 -35.20 -11.61 -4.15
CA TYR A 206 -35.70 -12.99 -4.18
C TYR A 206 -35.46 -13.70 -2.85
N TRP A 207 -34.30 -13.48 -2.22
CA TRP A 207 -33.94 -14.15 -0.97
C TRP A 207 -34.78 -13.62 0.20
N THR A 208 -35.58 -14.49 0.80
CA THR A 208 -36.42 -14.11 1.95
C THR A 208 -35.63 -14.21 3.25
N THR A 209 -35.85 -13.26 4.15
CA THR A 209 -35.28 -13.30 5.51
C THR A 209 -35.97 -14.38 6.34
N THR A 210 -35.19 -15.29 6.92
CA THR A 210 -35.70 -16.43 7.70
C THR A 210 -35.50 -16.26 9.20
N SER A 211 -34.64 -15.33 9.62
CA SER A 211 -34.40 -14.99 11.03
C SER A 211 -34.67 -13.50 11.28
N PRO A 212 -35.38 -13.13 12.36
CA PRO A 212 -35.59 -11.73 12.73
C PRO A 212 -34.31 -11.10 13.32
N ASP A 213 -33.36 -11.92 13.80
CA ASP A 213 -32.12 -11.42 14.38
C ASP A 213 -31.20 -10.86 13.28
N PRO A 214 -30.58 -9.68 13.48
CA PRO A 214 -29.70 -9.06 12.48
C PRO A 214 -28.34 -9.76 12.35
N ILE A 215 -28.14 -10.85 13.08
CA ILE A 215 -26.89 -11.59 13.21
C ILE A 215 -26.67 -12.45 11.96
N PRO A 216 -25.51 -12.35 11.28
CA PRO A 216 -25.25 -13.09 10.05
C PRO A 216 -24.95 -14.56 10.31
N THR A 217 -25.74 -15.46 9.73
CA THR A 217 -25.58 -16.92 9.77
C THR A 217 -26.04 -17.52 8.44
N ASN A 218 -25.62 -18.73 8.11
CA ASN A 218 -26.09 -19.45 6.92
C ASN A 218 -27.62 -19.51 6.81
N THR A 219 -28.33 -19.47 7.94
CA THR A 219 -29.80 -19.50 7.99
C THR A 219 -30.44 -18.13 8.22
N SER A 220 -29.72 -17.04 7.96
CA SER A 220 -30.25 -15.66 8.06
C SER A 220 -31.28 -15.37 6.96
N ASN A 221 -31.10 -15.99 5.80
CA ASN A 221 -32.02 -15.92 4.67
C ASN A 221 -32.18 -17.30 4.00
N SER A 222 -33.06 -17.37 2.99
CA SER A 222 -33.36 -18.60 2.26
C SER A 222 -32.21 -19.10 1.37
N LEU A 223 -31.25 -18.24 1.02
CA LEU A 223 -30.23 -18.51 -0.02
C LEU A 223 -29.48 -19.82 0.22
N TYR A 224 -28.88 -19.99 1.40
CA TYR A 224 -28.01 -21.14 1.65
C TYR A 224 -28.78 -22.47 1.56
N ASN A 225 -29.94 -22.54 2.20
CA ASN A 225 -30.74 -23.77 2.24
C ASN A 225 -31.31 -24.11 0.86
N GLU A 226 -31.74 -23.10 0.11
CA GLU A 226 -32.28 -23.28 -1.23
C GLU A 226 -31.19 -23.73 -2.19
N ILE A 227 -30.09 -22.98 -2.31
CA ILE A 227 -28.95 -23.32 -3.19
C ILE A 227 -28.42 -24.71 -2.86
N LYS A 228 -28.20 -25.02 -1.57
CA LYS A 228 -27.69 -26.33 -1.13
C LYS A 228 -28.62 -27.49 -1.49
N SER A 229 -29.92 -27.25 -1.59
CA SER A 229 -30.92 -28.29 -1.91
C SER A 229 -30.98 -28.64 -3.40
N ILE A 230 -30.41 -27.80 -4.26
CA ILE A 230 -30.40 -28.01 -5.71
C ILE A 230 -29.50 -29.20 -6.07
N PRO A 231 -30.02 -30.21 -6.80
CA PRO A 231 -29.21 -31.33 -7.27
C PRO A 231 -28.04 -30.86 -8.15
N ASN A 232 -26.86 -31.45 -7.95
CA ASN A 232 -25.64 -31.17 -8.72
C ASN A 232 -25.14 -29.72 -8.70
N ILE A 233 -25.65 -28.86 -7.83
CA ILE A 233 -25.23 -27.44 -7.74
C ILE A 233 -23.74 -27.27 -7.46
N ARG A 234 -23.13 -28.26 -6.79
CA ARG A 234 -21.71 -28.27 -6.43
C ARG A 234 -20.80 -28.69 -7.58
N ASP A 235 -21.35 -29.21 -8.67
CA ASP A 235 -20.59 -29.41 -9.90
C ASP A 235 -20.38 -28.04 -10.56
N ILE A 236 -19.15 -27.54 -10.47
CA ILE A 236 -18.78 -26.22 -10.97
C ILE A 236 -18.99 -26.07 -12.48
N GLN A 237 -19.03 -27.17 -13.25
CA GLN A 237 -19.29 -27.13 -14.68
C GLN A 237 -20.79 -26.95 -14.98
N GLN A 238 -21.67 -27.47 -14.12
CA GLN A 238 -23.12 -27.37 -14.29
C GLN A 238 -23.72 -26.12 -13.64
N PHE A 239 -23.02 -25.52 -12.68
CA PHE A 239 -23.54 -24.41 -11.87
C PHE A 239 -24.16 -23.26 -12.69
N VAL A 240 -23.43 -22.72 -13.68
CA VAL A 240 -23.92 -21.60 -14.50
C VAL A 240 -25.18 -22.00 -15.28
N GLN A 241 -25.17 -23.20 -15.87
CA GLN A 241 -26.33 -23.73 -16.58
C GLN A 241 -27.53 -23.89 -15.65
N ILE A 242 -27.34 -24.32 -14.40
CA ILE A 242 -28.43 -24.45 -13.42
C ILE A 242 -29.03 -23.08 -13.10
N MET A 243 -28.19 -22.06 -12.86
CA MET A 243 -28.64 -20.70 -12.55
C MET A 243 -29.34 -20.02 -13.74
N ASP A 244 -28.94 -20.35 -14.96
CA ASP A 244 -29.55 -19.82 -16.20
C ASP A 244 -30.83 -20.58 -16.62
N ASN A 245 -31.25 -21.61 -15.89
CA ASN A 245 -32.48 -22.36 -16.17
C ASN A 245 -33.60 -22.05 -15.16
N PRO A 246 -34.89 -22.25 -15.52
CA PRO A 246 -35.99 -22.17 -14.57
C PRO A 246 -35.78 -23.12 -13.38
N PRO A 247 -36.08 -22.69 -12.14
CA PRO A 247 -36.81 -21.47 -11.78
C PRO A 247 -35.94 -20.21 -11.62
N TYR A 248 -34.60 -20.32 -11.71
CA TYR A 248 -33.67 -19.24 -11.38
C TYR A 248 -33.51 -18.19 -12.47
N ASN A 249 -33.69 -18.60 -13.72
CA ASN A 249 -33.72 -17.71 -14.85
C ASN A 249 -34.87 -16.67 -14.70
N GLY A 250 -34.52 -15.39 -14.74
CA GLY A 250 -35.48 -14.28 -14.62
C GLY A 250 -35.74 -13.77 -13.19
N LEU A 251 -35.14 -14.38 -12.16
CA LEU A 251 -35.20 -13.88 -10.77
C LEU A 251 -34.22 -12.73 -10.49
N GLY A 252 -33.52 -12.26 -11.51
CA GLY A 252 -32.51 -11.21 -11.40
C GLY A 252 -31.25 -11.63 -10.66
N ILE A 253 -31.04 -12.93 -10.42
CA ILE A 253 -29.81 -13.47 -9.82
C ILE A 253 -28.76 -13.54 -10.93
N ALA A 254 -27.84 -12.57 -10.96
CA ALA A 254 -26.87 -12.43 -12.05
C ALA A 254 -25.44 -12.78 -11.62
N GLY A 255 -24.71 -13.47 -12.50
CA GLY A 255 -23.28 -13.68 -12.35
C GLY A 255 -22.50 -12.35 -12.37
N GLY A 256 -21.55 -12.20 -11.45
CA GLY A 256 -20.77 -10.99 -11.23
C GLY A 256 -21.42 -9.96 -10.30
N GLU A 257 -22.73 -10.02 -10.06
CA GLU A 257 -23.42 -9.11 -9.12
C GLU A 257 -23.90 -9.85 -7.86
N ASP A 258 -24.59 -10.99 -8.04
CA ASP A 258 -25.13 -11.79 -6.93
C ASP A 258 -24.28 -13.00 -6.58
N PHE A 259 -23.57 -13.55 -7.55
CA PHE A 259 -22.68 -14.68 -7.36
C PHE A 259 -21.44 -14.64 -8.26
N GLU A 260 -20.40 -15.33 -7.83
CA GLU A 260 -19.19 -15.59 -8.60
C GLU A 260 -18.83 -17.07 -8.52
N LYS A 261 -18.41 -17.61 -9.66
CA LYS A 261 -17.90 -18.97 -9.78
C LYS A 261 -16.38 -18.89 -9.92
N VAL A 262 -15.64 -19.54 -9.02
CA VAL A 262 -14.18 -19.58 -9.12
C VAL A 262 -13.70 -21.03 -9.08
N GLU A 263 -13.08 -21.44 -10.18
CA GLU A 263 -12.43 -22.74 -10.31
C GLU A 263 -11.05 -22.70 -9.68
N SER A 264 -10.71 -23.72 -8.88
CA SER A 264 -9.41 -23.83 -8.21
C SER A 264 -8.98 -22.56 -7.46
N ALA A 265 -9.91 -21.93 -6.74
CA ALA A 265 -9.62 -20.81 -5.85
C ALA A 265 -8.55 -21.20 -4.83
N ARG A 266 -7.63 -20.26 -4.57
CA ARG A 266 -6.56 -20.43 -3.61
C ARG A 266 -7.04 -19.97 -2.24
N LYS A 267 -6.81 -20.79 -1.22
CA LYS A 267 -6.94 -20.36 0.17
C LYS A 267 -5.73 -19.50 0.53
N LEU A 268 -5.95 -18.30 1.06
CA LEU A 268 -4.87 -17.46 1.58
C LEU A 268 -4.36 -18.00 2.90
N ASP A 269 -3.05 -17.96 3.08
CA ASP A 269 -2.45 -18.26 4.36
C ASP A 269 -2.71 -17.13 5.37
N PRO A 270 -2.82 -17.43 6.68
CA PRO A 270 -2.98 -16.40 7.72
C PRO A 270 -1.86 -15.36 7.77
N SER A 271 -0.71 -15.63 7.12
CA SER A 271 0.38 -14.66 6.97
C SER A 271 0.16 -13.65 5.85
N GLU A 272 -0.81 -13.86 4.95
CA GLU A 272 -1.10 -12.99 3.80
C GLU A 272 -2.18 -11.95 4.11
N TYR A 273 -2.82 -12.04 5.27
CA TYR A 273 -3.87 -11.12 5.71
C TYR A 273 -3.85 -10.91 7.24
N THR A 274 -4.51 -9.85 7.69
CA THR A 274 -4.75 -9.55 9.09
C THR A 274 -6.25 -9.52 9.34
N LEU A 275 -6.69 -10.28 10.35
CA LEU A 275 -8.09 -10.33 10.77
C LEU A 275 -8.27 -9.48 12.03
N ASN A 276 -9.22 -8.54 11.99
CA ASN A 276 -9.73 -7.95 13.22
C ASN A 276 -10.92 -8.79 13.71
N SER A 277 -10.67 -9.64 14.71
CA SER A 277 -11.64 -10.63 15.19
C SER A 277 -12.80 -10.03 15.98
N THR A 278 -12.67 -8.78 16.46
CA THR A 278 -13.69 -8.12 17.28
C THR A 278 -14.63 -7.24 16.45
N LEU A 279 -14.13 -6.56 15.42
CA LEU A 279 -14.91 -5.68 14.53
C LEU A 279 -15.36 -6.37 13.24
N GLY A 280 -14.75 -7.50 12.87
CA GLY A 280 -15.20 -8.32 11.75
C GLY A 280 -14.86 -7.76 10.38
N PHE A 281 -13.57 -7.47 10.17
CA PHE A 281 -13.02 -7.14 8.86
C PHE A 281 -11.67 -7.82 8.64
N VAL A 282 -11.35 -8.05 7.37
CA VAL A 282 -10.07 -8.60 6.91
C VAL A 282 -9.31 -7.55 6.13
N SER A 283 -7.99 -7.49 6.36
CA SER A 283 -7.06 -6.59 5.68
C SER A 283 -5.99 -7.42 4.98
N LEU A 284 -5.95 -7.37 3.66
CA LEU A 284 -4.98 -8.11 2.87
C LEU A 284 -3.62 -7.41 2.88
N HIS A 285 -2.52 -8.17 2.81
CA HIS A 285 -1.18 -7.57 2.69
C HIS A 285 -0.87 -7.10 1.26
N GLN A 286 -1.59 -7.65 0.29
CA GLN A 286 -1.55 -7.25 -1.12
C GLN A 286 -2.93 -6.77 -1.55
N SER A 287 -2.97 -5.65 -2.29
CA SER A 287 -4.23 -5.14 -2.85
C SER A 287 -4.66 -6.05 -4.01
N LEU A 288 -5.97 -6.34 -4.07
CA LEU A 288 -6.53 -7.19 -5.10
C LEU A 288 -6.60 -6.48 -6.44
N GLN A 289 -6.31 -7.22 -7.51
CA GLN A 289 -6.52 -6.73 -8.86
C GLN A 289 -8.01 -6.62 -9.21
N PRO A 290 -8.40 -5.77 -10.18
CA PRO A 290 -9.80 -5.60 -10.56
C PRO A 290 -10.51 -6.92 -10.93
N ASP A 291 -9.80 -7.83 -11.61
CA ASP A 291 -10.24 -9.15 -12.07
C ASP A 291 -10.14 -10.27 -11.01
N GLU A 292 -9.74 -9.95 -9.78
CA GLU A 292 -9.69 -10.93 -8.68
C GLU A 292 -10.97 -10.94 -7.86
N VAL A 293 -11.42 -12.15 -7.53
CA VAL A 293 -12.54 -12.40 -6.63
C VAL A 293 -12.01 -12.60 -5.22
N LEU A 294 -12.71 -12.06 -4.22
CA LEU A 294 -12.47 -12.30 -2.80
C LEU A 294 -13.72 -12.92 -2.18
N ALA A 295 -13.56 -14.07 -1.56
CA ALA A 295 -14.62 -14.76 -0.83
C ALA A 295 -14.15 -15.25 0.53
N VAL A 296 -15.07 -15.43 1.46
CA VAL A 296 -14.78 -15.85 2.83
C VAL A 296 -15.79 -16.88 3.35
N ALA A 297 -15.30 -17.75 4.22
CA ALA A 297 -16.12 -18.53 5.15
C ALA A 297 -15.62 -18.23 6.57
N PHE A 298 -16.51 -17.98 7.52
CA PHE A 298 -16.11 -17.62 8.87
C PHE A 298 -17.08 -18.12 9.92
N GLU A 299 -16.54 -18.29 11.13
CA GLU A 299 -17.25 -18.71 12.32
C GLU A 299 -16.89 -17.77 13.48
N TYR A 300 -17.90 -17.35 14.23
CA TYR A 300 -17.74 -16.40 15.32
C TYR A 300 -18.66 -16.71 16.49
N THR A 301 -18.24 -16.27 17.67
CA THR A 301 -19.02 -16.38 18.90
C THR A 301 -19.64 -15.02 19.22
N TYR A 302 -20.93 -15.02 19.55
CA TYR A 302 -21.63 -13.86 20.07
C TYR A 302 -22.61 -14.28 21.17
N GLY A 303 -22.50 -13.68 22.36
CA GLY A 303 -23.37 -14.02 23.50
C GLY A 303 -23.33 -15.50 23.90
N GLY A 304 -22.17 -16.16 23.75
CA GLY A 304 -21.99 -17.59 24.07
C GLY A 304 -22.53 -18.58 23.03
N LYS A 305 -23.10 -18.10 21.91
CA LYS A 305 -23.53 -18.93 20.78
C LYS A 305 -22.57 -18.81 19.61
N VAL A 306 -22.36 -19.91 18.90
CA VAL A 306 -21.52 -19.97 17.70
C VAL A 306 -22.40 -19.79 16.46
N TYR A 307 -21.97 -18.88 15.58
CA TYR A 307 -22.61 -18.58 14.31
C TYR A 307 -21.62 -18.82 13.17
N ARG A 308 -22.12 -19.26 12.02
CA ARG A 308 -21.30 -19.61 10.86
C ARG A 308 -21.90 -19.05 9.57
N VAL A 309 -21.04 -18.51 8.71
CA VAL A 309 -21.37 -18.04 7.37
C VAL A 309 -20.40 -18.67 6.36
N GLY A 310 -20.93 -19.32 5.34
CA GLY A 310 -20.17 -20.14 4.40
C GLY A 310 -19.90 -21.57 4.90
N GLU A 311 -19.12 -22.28 4.09
CA GLU A 311 -18.66 -23.64 4.34
C GLU A 311 -17.14 -23.68 4.39
N PHE A 312 -16.59 -24.40 5.35
CA PHE A 312 -15.14 -24.58 5.44
C PHE A 312 -14.67 -25.77 4.61
N SER A 313 -13.41 -25.72 4.19
CA SER A 313 -12.74 -26.83 3.51
C SER A 313 -12.72 -28.14 4.32
N THR A 314 -12.88 -28.06 5.64
CA THR A 314 -12.90 -29.20 6.57
C THR A 314 -14.29 -29.76 6.87
N ASP A 315 -15.36 -29.19 6.30
CA ASP A 315 -16.76 -29.56 6.61
C ASP A 315 -17.22 -30.87 5.93
N GLY A 316 -16.29 -31.69 5.42
CA GLY A 316 -16.57 -32.99 4.80
C GLY A 316 -16.97 -32.95 3.32
N ILE A 317 -16.96 -31.77 2.69
CA ILE A 317 -17.18 -31.60 1.24
C ILE A 317 -15.85 -31.81 0.52
N ASN A 318 -15.74 -32.87 -0.28
CA ASN A 318 -14.49 -33.26 -0.94
C ASN A 318 -14.40 -32.70 -2.36
N ALA A 319 -13.19 -32.37 -2.82
CA ALA A 319 -12.98 -32.02 -4.22
C ALA A 319 -13.40 -33.19 -5.14
N PRO A 320 -14.03 -32.92 -6.31
CA PRO A 320 -14.15 -31.63 -7.00
C PRO A 320 -15.36 -30.76 -6.60
N GLU A 321 -16.16 -31.18 -5.61
CA GLU A 321 -17.36 -30.43 -5.22
C GLU A 321 -17.02 -29.02 -4.70
N ALA A 322 -17.78 -28.05 -5.19
CA ALA A 322 -17.60 -26.65 -4.86
C ALA A 322 -18.13 -26.32 -3.45
N LEU A 323 -17.41 -25.44 -2.74
CA LEU A 323 -17.83 -24.88 -1.45
C LEU A 323 -18.73 -23.67 -1.66
N ILE A 324 -19.77 -23.53 -0.84
CA ILE A 324 -20.63 -22.33 -0.84
C ILE A 324 -20.05 -21.34 0.17
N VAL A 325 -19.65 -20.17 -0.30
CA VAL A 325 -18.94 -19.16 0.51
C VAL A 325 -19.54 -17.77 0.29
N LYS A 326 -19.19 -16.82 1.16
CA LYS A 326 -19.66 -15.44 1.04
C LYS A 326 -18.74 -14.64 0.14
N LEU A 327 -19.32 -13.90 -0.80
CA LEU A 327 -18.60 -13.01 -1.71
C LEU A 327 -18.38 -11.64 -1.05
N LEU A 328 -17.13 -11.15 -1.06
CA LEU A 328 -16.77 -9.80 -0.59
C LEU A 328 -16.40 -8.85 -1.74
N LYS A 329 -15.83 -9.39 -2.83
CA LYS A 329 -15.50 -8.66 -4.06
C LYS A 329 -15.66 -9.58 -5.27
N SER A 330 -16.40 -9.13 -6.29
CA SER A 330 -16.48 -9.75 -7.62
C SER A 330 -15.48 -9.12 -8.61
N THR A 331 -15.33 -9.76 -9.77
CA THR A 331 -14.70 -9.18 -10.97
C THR A 331 -15.47 -7.97 -11.52
N LEU A 332 -16.79 -7.91 -11.31
CA LEU A 332 -17.62 -6.78 -11.71
C LEU A 332 -17.85 -5.83 -10.54
N VAL A 333 -17.48 -4.57 -10.72
CA VAL A 333 -17.67 -3.52 -9.70
C VAL A 333 -18.96 -2.76 -9.99
N VAL A 334 -19.98 -2.97 -9.16
CA VAL A 334 -21.27 -2.28 -9.24
C VAL A 334 -21.44 -1.37 -8.01
N SER A 335 -21.34 -0.05 -8.20
CA SER A 335 -21.38 0.93 -7.09
C SER A 335 -22.70 0.97 -6.31
N ARG A 336 -23.82 0.61 -6.96
CA ARG A 336 -25.14 0.48 -6.34
C ARG A 336 -25.34 -0.81 -5.55
N SER A 337 -24.46 -1.81 -5.74
CA SER A 337 -24.59 -3.10 -5.07
C SER A 337 -24.26 -2.98 -3.59
N ASN A 338 -24.93 -3.77 -2.76
CA ASN A 338 -24.58 -3.86 -1.35
C ASN A 338 -23.17 -4.43 -1.14
N MET A 339 -22.64 -5.23 -2.07
CA MET A 339 -21.25 -5.69 -2.01
C MET A 339 -20.23 -4.54 -1.99
N TRP A 340 -20.47 -3.45 -2.75
CA TRP A 340 -19.57 -2.29 -2.78
C TRP A 340 -19.36 -1.65 -1.39
N ASN A 341 -20.36 -1.80 -0.53
CA ASN A 341 -20.33 -1.29 0.83
C ASN A 341 -19.41 -2.10 1.77
N LEU A 342 -19.09 -3.34 1.43
CA LEU A 342 -18.21 -4.20 2.24
C LEU A 342 -16.76 -3.76 2.18
N MET A 343 -16.33 -3.11 1.09
CA MET A 343 -14.99 -2.51 1.02
C MET A 343 -14.90 -1.28 1.93
N MET A 344 -13.94 -1.30 2.86
CA MET A 344 -13.63 -0.18 3.74
C MET A 344 -12.98 0.96 2.94
N LYS A 345 -13.41 2.20 3.22
CA LYS A 345 -12.96 3.42 2.51
C LYS A 345 -12.40 4.47 3.48
N ASN A 346 -12.05 4.03 4.68
CA ASN A 346 -11.58 4.84 5.80
C ASN A 346 -10.16 4.46 6.27
N VAL A 347 -9.45 3.64 5.50
CA VAL A 347 -8.08 3.20 5.80
C VAL A 347 -7.12 3.86 4.83
N TYR A 348 -6.02 4.42 5.35
CA TYR A 348 -5.01 5.12 4.56
C TYR A 348 -3.64 4.50 4.82
N SER A 349 -2.94 4.12 3.76
CA SER A 349 -1.58 3.60 3.85
C SER A 349 -0.57 4.74 3.91
N LEU A 350 0.22 4.77 4.98
CA LEU A 350 1.23 5.80 5.21
C LEU A 350 2.63 5.40 4.70
N GLY A 351 2.74 4.22 4.06
CA GLY A 351 3.98 3.74 3.44
C GLY A 351 5.09 3.31 4.42
N ALA A 352 4.81 3.22 5.73
CA ALA A 352 5.74 2.67 6.72
C ALA A 352 5.17 1.42 7.38
N SER A 353 6.07 0.53 7.81
CA SER A 353 5.73 -0.76 8.41
C SER A 353 5.43 -0.69 9.91
N SER A 354 5.93 0.34 10.60
CA SER A 354 5.65 0.57 12.02
C SER A 354 5.67 2.05 12.36
N PHE A 355 4.84 2.42 13.35
CA PHE A 355 4.75 3.77 13.89
C PHE A 355 4.88 3.69 15.41
N THR A 356 5.55 4.67 16.02
CA THR A 356 5.56 4.83 17.48
C THR A 356 4.63 5.98 17.87
N LYS A 357 3.79 5.77 18.88
CA LYS A 357 2.78 6.74 19.33
C LYS A 357 3.39 8.13 19.57
N GLU A 358 4.57 8.20 20.17
CA GLU A 358 5.22 9.47 20.58
C GLU A 358 5.65 10.35 19.39
N ASN A 359 5.89 9.74 18.23
CA ASN A 359 6.38 10.44 17.04
C ASN A 359 5.33 10.56 15.94
N PHE A 360 4.15 9.98 16.15
CA PHE A 360 3.06 10.05 15.19
C PHE A 360 2.26 11.35 15.38
N LYS A 361 2.12 12.13 14.31
CA LYS A 361 1.27 13.31 14.30
C LYS A 361 0.46 13.35 13.01
N LEU A 362 -0.85 13.19 13.14
CA LEU A 362 -1.81 13.32 12.06
C LEU A 362 -2.66 14.57 12.28
N ASN A 363 -2.90 15.31 11.21
CA ASN A 363 -3.85 16.41 11.17
C ASN A 363 -4.70 16.29 9.91
N VAL A 364 -5.99 16.56 10.05
CA VAL A 364 -6.88 16.74 8.90
C VAL A 364 -6.89 18.22 8.54
N MET A 365 -6.55 18.54 7.30
CA MET A 365 -6.47 19.90 6.80
C MET A 365 -7.46 20.14 5.67
N HIS A 366 -8.07 21.31 5.66
CA HIS A 366 -8.91 21.81 4.59
C HIS A 366 -8.20 22.96 3.88
N LYS A 367 -8.06 22.87 2.56
CA LYS A 367 -7.50 23.94 1.74
C LYS A 367 -8.57 25.03 1.57
N ASN A 368 -8.31 26.23 2.07
CA ASN A 368 -9.21 27.36 1.87
C ASN A 368 -9.05 27.91 0.44
N ASP A 369 -10.11 27.87 -0.36
CA ASP A 369 -10.08 28.32 -1.75
C ASP A 369 -9.76 29.82 -1.92
N SER A 370 -10.13 30.65 -0.93
CA SER A 370 -9.91 32.10 -1.00
C SER A 370 -8.46 32.50 -0.71
N THR A 371 -7.77 31.78 0.18
CA THR A 371 -6.40 32.11 0.61
C THR A 371 -5.35 31.12 0.07
N GLY A 372 -5.77 29.95 -0.41
CA GLY A 372 -4.90 28.84 -0.80
C GLY A 372 -4.21 28.13 0.37
N VAL A 373 -4.49 28.54 1.61
CA VAL A 373 -3.82 28.03 2.82
C VAL A 373 -4.57 26.83 3.39
N TYR A 374 -3.81 25.84 3.87
CA TYR A 374 -4.35 24.70 4.61
C TYR A 374 -4.66 25.10 6.05
N LEU A 375 -5.93 24.93 6.44
CA LEU A 375 -6.44 25.21 7.78
C LEU A 375 -6.95 23.90 8.41
N ASN A 376 -6.78 23.73 9.72
CA ASN A 376 -7.30 22.57 10.46
C ASN A 376 -8.76 22.76 10.92
N TYR A 377 -9.47 23.75 10.38
CA TYR A 377 -10.88 24.05 10.65
C TYR A 377 -11.53 24.64 9.40
N ILE A 378 -12.87 24.64 9.37
CA ILE A 378 -13.67 25.25 8.29
C ILE A 378 -14.32 26.53 8.84
N ASN A 379 -14.34 27.59 8.01
CA ASN A 379 -14.85 28.93 8.40
C ASN A 379 -16.36 29.12 8.19
N ALA A 380 -17.09 28.06 7.83
CA ALA A 380 -18.49 28.11 7.42
C ALA A 380 -19.29 26.91 7.96
N GLY A 381 -20.62 27.08 8.02
CA GLY A 381 -21.57 26.03 8.41
C GLY A 381 -21.60 25.71 9.91
N ASN A 382 -22.24 24.58 10.25
CA ASN A 382 -22.47 24.14 11.63
C ASN A 382 -21.18 23.72 12.37
N ILE A 383 -20.08 23.53 11.64
CA ILE A 383 -18.76 23.12 12.16
C ILE A 383 -17.76 24.28 12.16
N LYS A 384 -18.25 25.52 12.05
CA LYS A 384 -17.42 26.72 11.99
C LYS A 384 -16.43 26.79 13.15
N ASN A 385 -15.16 27.05 12.83
CA ASN A 385 -14.06 27.24 13.78
C ASN A 385 -13.80 26.06 14.72
N ARG A 386 -14.29 24.85 14.38
CA ARG A 386 -13.97 23.62 15.12
C ARG A 386 -12.83 22.87 14.44
N VAL A 387 -11.92 22.32 15.25
CA VAL A 387 -10.81 21.50 14.75
C VAL A 387 -11.38 20.26 14.06
N LEU A 388 -10.91 19.97 12.85
CA LEU A 388 -11.42 18.89 12.00
C LEU A 388 -11.25 17.51 12.64
N LEU A 389 -10.17 17.29 13.41
CA LEU A 389 -9.97 16.04 14.16
C LEU A 389 -11.16 15.76 15.11
N SER A 390 -11.57 16.76 15.90
CA SER A 390 -12.73 16.65 16.80
C SER A 390 -14.04 16.49 16.02
N VAL A 391 -14.21 17.20 14.90
CA VAL A 391 -15.42 17.07 14.05
C VAL A 391 -15.55 15.66 13.46
N MET A 392 -14.43 15.04 13.08
CA MET A 392 -14.36 13.69 12.54
C MET A 392 -14.29 12.60 13.60
N ASN A 393 -14.39 12.95 14.88
CA ASN A 393 -14.30 11.99 15.99
C ASN A 393 -12.95 11.25 16.10
N LEU A 394 -11.87 11.86 15.63
CA LEU A 394 -10.51 11.31 15.67
C LEU A 394 -9.69 11.83 16.87
N ASP A 395 -10.31 12.68 17.69
CA ASP A 395 -9.76 13.31 18.90
C ASP A 395 -10.85 13.27 19.98
N ARG A 396 -10.80 12.20 20.77
CA ARG A 396 -11.71 11.87 21.88
C ARG A 396 -10.93 11.55 23.15
N LEU A 397 -9.66 11.19 23.02
CA LEU A 397 -8.84 10.67 24.10
C LEU A 397 -7.67 11.62 24.42
N ASP A 398 -7.20 11.56 25.67
CA ASP A 398 -5.95 12.20 26.06
C ASP A 398 -4.75 11.27 25.81
N ASP A 399 -3.54 11.76 26.08
CA ASP A 399 -2.30 10.97 25.97
C ASP A 399 -2.34 9.67 26.81
N TYR A 400 -3.18 9.63 27.86
CA TYR A 400 -3.38 8.50 28.78
C TYR A 400 -4.60 7.62 28.43
N ASN A 401 -5.21 7.81 27.27
CA ASN A 401 -6.40 7.11 26.77
C ASN A 401 -7.69 7.32 27.62
N ASN A 402 -7.77 8.40 28.40
CA ASN A 402 -9.03 8.81 29.04
C ASN A 402 -9.88 9.61 28.06
N ALA A 403 -11.21 9.59 28.21
CA ALA A 403 -12.17 10.28 27.33
C ALA A 403 -12.14 11.82 27.51
N HIS A 404 -11.04 12.45 27.14
CA HIS A 404 -10.84 13.89 27.16
C HIS A 404 -10.09 14.34 25.88
N PRO A 405 -10.78 15.02 24.94
CA PRO A 405 -10.15 15.52 23.72
C PRO A 405 -9.03 16.53 24.02
N ASP A 406 -7.84 16.34 23.45
CA ASP A 406 -6.66 17.17 23.71
C ASP A 406 -6.17 17.95 22.47
N GLY A 407 -6.88 17.82 21.33
CA GLY A 407 -6.52 18.47 20.07
C GLY A 407 -5.51 17.69 19.22
N LYS A 408 -5.10 16.49 19.64
CA LYS A 408 -4.25 15.58 18.87
C LYS A 408 -5.06 14.41 18.32
N PHE A 409 -4.47 13.68 17.39
CA PHE A 409 -5.07 12.46 16.87
C PHE A 409 -4.92 11.33 17.90
N ASP A 410 -6.01 10.63 18.19
CA ASP A 410 -6.03 9.47 19.08
C ASP A 410 -5.33 8.28 18.42
N PHE A 411 -4.12 7.95 18.88
CA PHE A 411 -3.41 6.75 18.47
C PHE A 411 -3.76 5.59 19.42
N VAL A 412 -4.56 4.65 18.95
CA VAL A 412 -4.97 3.42 19.66
C VAL A 412 -4.41 2.21 18.91
N GLU A 413 -3.74 1.31 19.63
CA GLU A 413 -3.17 0.06 19.09
C GLU A 413 -4.21 -1.07 18.92
#